data_AF-A0A7C5I6F2-F1
#
_entry.id   AF-A0A7C5I6F2-F1
#
_cell.length_a   1.000
_cell.length_b   1.000
_cell.length_c   1.000
_cell.angle_alpha   90.00
_cell.angle_beta   90.00
_cell.angle_gamma   90.00
#
_symmetry.space_group_name_H-M   'P 1'
#
loop_
_entity.id
_entity.type
_entity.pdbx_description
1 polymer ?
#
loop_
_entity_poly.entity_id
_entity_poly.type
_entity_poly.pdbx_seq_one_letter_code
_entity_poly.pdbx_strand_id
1 'polypeptide(L)'
;MKRATIRDLLLIAAAVLLLRLPFLNQAVQGDDVYYLAGAQYAQTDPLHPNHARYLFLGQEVTMQGHPHPPLNVWFLALLLAVLKDVREVPFHAAYILFSLAAAFSMYGLARRFTARPLTATFLFLAVPAFVVNGNS
;
A
#
# COMPACT_ATOMS: atom_id res chain seq x y z
N MET A 1 -23.06 -16.42 10.79
CA MET A 1 -21.91 -16.14 9.89
C MET A 1 -20.98 -17.35 9.85
N LYS A 2 -20.48 -17.77 8.68
CA LYS A 2 -19.51 -18.87 8.58
C LYS A 2 -18.21 -18.47 9.31
N ARG A 3 -17.68 -19.34 10.18
CA ARG A 3 -16.39 -19.09 10.86
C ARG A 3 -15.27 -19.08 9.83
N ALA A 4 -14.27 -18.23 10.05
CA ALA A 4 -13.05 -18.25 9.25
C ALA A 4 -12.30 -19.54 9.61
N THR A 5 -11.76 -20.21 8.61
CA THR A 5 -10.83 -21.31 8.87
C THR A 5 -9.41 -20.78 8.76
N ILE A 6 -8.51 -21.28 9.60
CA ILE A 6 -7.08 -20.93 9.54
C ILE A 6 -6.53 -21.27 8.15
N ARG A 7 -6.94 -22.41 7.58
CA ARG A 7 -6.58 -22.81 6.22
C ARG A 7 -6.91 -21.73 5.20
N ASP A 8 -8.13 -21.20 5.20
CA ASP A 8 -8.52 -20.18 4.22
C ASP A 8 -7.72 -18.88 4.40
N LEU A 9 -7.45 -18.46 5.63
CA LEU A 9 -6.62 -17.28 5.91
C LEU A 9 -5.17 -17.47 5.43
N LEU A 10 -4.59 -18.65 5.65
CA LEU A 10 -3.25 -18.99 5.16
C LEU A 10 -3.19 -19.01 3.64
N LEU A 11 -4.21 -19.57 2.97
CA LEU A 11 -4.29 -19.57 1.51
C LEU A 11 -4.40 -18.15 0.94
N ILE A 12 -5.18 -17.28 1.59
CA ILE A 12 -5.28 -15.86 1.20
C ILE A 12 -3.96 -15.14 1.40
N ALA A 13 -3.30 -15.34 2.55
CA ALA A 13 -2.00 -14.74 2.83
C ALA A 13 -0.95 -15.20 1.81
N ALA A 14 -0.89 -16.50 1.51
CA ALA A 14 0.01 -17.06 0.52
C ALA A 14 -0.24 -16.46 -0.88
N ALA A 15 -1.50 -16.31 -1.29
CA ALA A 15 -1.84 -15.67 -2.56
C ALA A 15 -1.37 -14.20 -2.62
N VAL A 16 -1.59 -13.43 -1.54
CA VAL A 16 -1.09 -12.04 -1.46
C VAL A 16 0.43 -12.01 -1.56
N LEU A 17 1.14 -12.87 -0.81
CA LEU A 17 2.60 -12.91 -0.85
C LEU A 17 3.13 -13.30 -2.25
N LEU A 18 2.52 -14.29 -2.90
CA LEU A 18 2.90 -14.68 -4.26
C LEU A 18 2.70 -13.54 -5.28
N LEU A 19 1.69 -12.70 -5.08
CA LEU A 19 1.44 -11.53 -5.93
C LEU A 19 2.37 -10.35 -5.64
N ARG A 20 2.92 -10.24 -4.42
CA ARG A 20 3.71 -9.07 -3.99
C ARG A 20 5.21 -9.30 -4.00
N LEU A 21 5.67 -10.46 -3.51
CA LEU A 21 7.10 -10.74 -3.33
C LEU A 21 7.94 -10.58 -4.61
N PRO A 22 7.49 -11.03 -5.80
CA PRO A 22 8.27 -10.87 -7.03
C PRO A 22 8.54 -9.41 -7.43
N PHE A 23 7.74 -8.47 -6.93
CA PHE A 23 7.78 -7.06 -7.34
C PHE A 23 8.33 -6.12 -6.27
N LEU A 24 8.86 -6.63 -5.16
CA LEU A 24 9.41 -5.79 -4.09
C LEU A 24 10.55 -4.88 -4.55
N ASN A 25 11.30 -5.30 -5.56
CA ASN A 25 12.44 -4.54 -6.10
C ASN A 25 12.10 -3.76 -7.38
N GLN A 26 10.81 -3.56 -7.69
CA GLN A 26 10.42 -2.65 -8.77
C GLN A 26 10.86 -1.22 -8.43
N ALA A 27 11.10 -0.39 -9.44
CA ALA A 27 11.45 1.01 -9.22
C ALA A 27 10.26 1.78 -8.62
N VAL A 28 10.59 2.79 -7.80
CA VAL A 28 9.65 3.83 -7.36
C VAL A 28 9.02 4.47 -8.60
N GLN A 29 7.69 4.54 -8.66
CA GLN A 29 6.98 5.00 -9.86
C GLN A 29 5.62 5.62 -9.56
N GLY A 30 5.05 6.30 -10.55
CA GLY A 30 3.73 6.90 -10.44
C GLY A 30 3.62 7.88 -9.28
N ASP A 31 2.65 7.65 -8.41
CA ASP A 31 2.31 8.54 -7.30
C ASP A 31 3.26 8.40 -6.10
N ASP A 32 4.10 7.34 -6.05
CA ASP A 32 5.10 7.14 -5.00
C ASP A 32 5.98 8.39 -4.80
N VAL A 33 6.34 9.05 -5.91
CA VAL A 33 7.31 10.15 -5.94
C VAL A 33 6.87 11.32 -5.05
N TYR A 34 5.60 11.73 -5.14
CA TYR A 34 5.14 12.86 -4.32
C TYR A 34 4.85 12.43 -2.88
N TYR A 35 4.40 11.19 -2.64
CA TYR A 35 4.22 10.69 -1.28
C TYR A 35 5.57 10.59 -0.54
N LEU A 36 6.62 10.16 -1.23
CA LEU A 36 7.99 10.15 -0.70
C LEU A 36 8.53 11.56 -0.48
N ALA A 37 8.26 12.51 -1.37
CA ALA A 37 8.64 13.92 -1.17
C ALA A 37 7.99 14.50 0.10
N GLY A 38 6.69 14.22 0.30
CA GLY A 38 5.99 14.55 1.53
C GLY A 38 6.61 13.87 2.76
N ALA A 39 7.01 12.60 2.64
CA ALA A 39 7.58 11.82 3.74
C ALA A 39 8.97 12.32 4.15
N GLN A 40 9.76 12.79 3.18
CA GLN A 40 11.04 13.45 3.37
C GLN A 40 10.86 14.80 4.07
N TYR A 41 9.92 15.63 3.61
CA TYR A 41 9.62 16.91 4.24
C TYR A 41 9.06 16.75 5.68
N ALA A 42 8.27 15.70 5.90
CA ALA A 42 7.73 15.37 7.22
C ALA A 42 8.82 15.03 8.26
N GLN A 43 10.06 14.72 7.84
CA GLN A 43 11.18 14.58 8.77
C GLN A 43 11.54 15.91 9.47
N THR A 44 11.18 17.04 8.86
CA THR A 44 11.44 18.39 9.40
C THR A 44 10.20 19.09 9.93
N ASP A 45 9.06 18.95 9.26
CA ASP A 45 7.79 19.56 9.67
C ASP A 45 6.65 18.54 9.52
N PRO A 46 6.50 17.63 10.51
CA PRO A 46 5.59 16.49 10.42
C PRO A 46 4.11 16.90 10.43
N LEU A 47 3.77 18.12 10.87
CA LEU A 47 2.40 18.60 10.90
C LEU A 47 1.92 19.11 9.54
N HIS A 48 2.86 19.45 8.64
CA HIS A 48 2.54 19.98 7.32
C HIS A 48 3.27 19.24 6.19
N PRO A 49 3.12 17.91 6.06
CA PRO A 49 3.80 17.13 5.03
C PRO A 49 3.53 17.60 3.60
N ASN A 50 2.36 18.20 3.34
CA ASN A 50 1.96 18.70 2.03
C ASN A 50 2.60 20.07 1.68
N HIS A 51 3.45 20.63 2.56
CA HIS A 51 4.28 21.79 2.21
C HIS A 51 5.52 21.40 1.38
N ALA A 52 5.71 20.10 1.15
CA ALA A 52 6.75 19.59 0.27
C ALA A 52 6.60 20.10 -1.18
N ARG A 53 7.70 19.93 -1.92
CA ARG A 53 7.80 20.17 -3.36
C ARG A 53 8.31 18.88 -4.01
N TYR A 54 7.88 18.60 -5.23
CA TYR A 54 8.27 17.40 -5.96
C TYR A 54 8.39 17.67 -7.45
N LEU A 55 9.08 16.78 -8.16
CA LEU A 55 9.20 16.82 -9.61
C LEU A 55 7.98 16.15 -10.26
N PHE A 56 7.22 16.93 -11.03
CA PHE A 56 6.14 16.46 -11.88
C PHE A 56 6.48 16.76 -13.33
N LEU A 57 6.65 15.72 -14.15
CA LEU A 57 7.04 15.84 -15.57
C LEU A 57 8.28 16.73 -15.80
N GLY A 58 9.27 16.63 -14.90
CA GLY A 58 10.50 17.41 -14.95
C GLY A 58 10.39 18.86 -14.46
N GLN A 59 9.23 19.28 -13.99
CA GLN A 59 9.02 20.59 -13.37
C GLN A 59 8.82 20.43 -11.87
N GLU A 60 9.47 21.27 -11.08
CA GLU A 60 9.26 21.28 -9.64
C GLU A 60 7.96 22.01 -9.32
N VAL A 61 7.04 21.33 -8.63
CA VAL A 61 5.73 21.86 -8.26
C VAL A 61 5.48 21.73 -6.76
N THR A 62 4.58 22.57 -6.23
CA THR A 62 4.16 22.49 -4.83
C THR A 62 3.13 21.40 -4.60
N MET A 63 3.19 20.74 -3.42
CA MET A 63 2.14 19.83 -2.95
C MET A 63 1.01 20.56 -2.20
N GLN A 64 1.06 21.88 -2.04
CA GLN A 64 -0.03 22.60 -1.38
C GLN A 64 -1.31 22.50 -2.21
N GLY A 65 -2.43 22.23 -1.52
CA GLY A 65 -3.72 21.96 -2.17
C GLY A 65 -3.91 20.50 -2.60
N HIS A 66 -2.97 19.59 -2.28
CA HIS A 66 -3.13 18.16 -2.53
C HIS A 66 -4.38 17.61 -1.81
N PRO A 67 -5.26 16.86 -2.52
CA PRO A 67 -6.59 16.53 -2.01
C PRO A 67 -6.58 15.39 -0.97
N HIS A 68 -5.46 14.70 -0.81
CA HIS A 68 -5.36 13.54 0.08
C HIS A 68 -4.94 13.93 1.50
N PRO A 69 -5.62 13.39 2.53
CA PRO A 69 -5.13 13.47 3.91
C PRO A 69 -3.74 12.82 4.06
N PRO A 70 -2.93 13.27 5.03
CA PRO A 70 -1.51 12.93 5.11
C PRO A 70 -1.19 11.53 5.65
N LEU A 71 -2.16 10.64 5.84
CA LEU A 71 -1.93 9.33 6.47
C LEU A 71 -0.86 8.51 5.72
N ASN A 72 -0.93 8.47 4.39
CA ASN A 72 0.06 7.76 3.57
C ASN A 72 1.46 8.35 3.77
N VAL A 73 1.55 9.69 3.73
CA VAL A 73 2.80 10.42 3.94
C VAL A 73 3.39 10.12 5.32
N TRP A 74 2.58 10.12 6.37
CA TRP A 74 3.06 9.81 7.72
C TRP A 74 3.53 8.37 7.88
N PHE A 75 2.84 7.42 7.24
CA PHE A 75 3.28 6.02 7.22
C PHE A 75 4.66 5.88 6.59
N LEU A 76 4.87 6.51 5.43
CA LEU A 76 6.16 6.54 4.75
C LEU A 76 7.22 7.34 5.53
N ALA A 77 6.84 8.43 6.18
CA ALA A 77 7.74 9.22 7.01
C ALA A 77 8.25 8.40 8.20
N LEU A 78 7.40 7.56 8.80
CA LEU A 78 7.80 6.63 9.84
C LEU A 78 8.80 5.58 9.31
N LEU A 79 8.51 5.00 8.14
CA LEU A 79 9.42 4.05 7.47
C LEU A 79 10.77 4.69 7.19
N LEU A 80 10.77 5.90 6.62
CA LEU A 80 11.99 6.67 6.35
C LEU A 80 12.75 7.01 7.64
N ALA A 81 12.04 7.39 8.71
CA ALA A 81 12.66 7.69 10.01
C ALA A 81 13.36 6.46 10.61
N VAL A 82 12.83 5.26 10.38
CA VAL A 82 13.41 3.98 10.85
C VAL A 82 14.56 3.52 9.95
N LEU A 83 14.35 3.50 8.64
CA LEU A 83 15.27 2.93 7.65
C LEU A 83 16.38 3.89 7.23
N LYS A 84 16.23 5.18 7.54
CA LYS A 84 17.14 6.30 7.25
C LYS A 84 17.37 6.61 5.77
N ASP A 85 16.77 5.83 4.89
CA ASP A 85 16.86 6.01 3.45
C ASP A 85 15.65 5.37 2.76
N VAL A 86 15.35 5.84 1.55
CA VAL A 86 14.33 5.24 0.70
C VAL A 86 14.96 4.04 -0.01
N ARG A 87 14.37 2.87 0.20
CA ARG A 87 14.77 1.62 -0.47
C ARG A 87 13.53 0.89 -0.93
N GLU A 88 13.52 0.41 -2.16
CA GLU A 88 12.35 -0.17 -2.80
C GLU A 88 11.79 -1.34 -2.00
N VAL A 89 12.65 -2.32 -1.69
CA VAL A 89 12.23 -3.56 -1.01
C VAL A 89 11.52 -3.32 0.31
N PRO A 90 12.09 -2.62 1.31
CA PRO A 90 11.40 -2.45 2.59
C PRO A 90 10.18 -1.53 2.51
N PHE A 91 10.17 -0.53 1.62
CA PHE A 91 9.01 0.34 1.42
C PHE A 91 7.85 -0.43 0.79
N HIS A 92 8.09 -1.17 -0.29
CA HIS A 92 7.06 -2.04 -0.90
C HIS A 92 6.62 -3.17 0.05
N ALA A 93 7.53 -3.75 0.82
CA ALA A 93 7.19 -4.79 1.78
C ALA A 93 6.24 -4.26 2.87
N ALA A 94 6.39 -3.01 3.29
CA ALA A 94 5.48 -2.40 4.27
C ALA A 94 4.03 -2.33 3.76
N TYR A 95 3.83 -2.16 2.45
CA TYR A 95 2.49 -2.11 1.84
C TYR A 95 1.81 -3.48 1.67
N ILE A 96 2.55 -4.59 1.86
CA ILE A 96 1.95 -5.93 1.97
C ILE A 96 0.93 -5.96 3.12
N LEU A 97 1.15 -5.20 4.19
CA LEU A 97 0.20 -5.07 5.30
C LEU A 97 -1.18 -4.63 4.81
N PHE A 98 -1.25 -3.58 3.99
CA PHE A 98 -2.53 -3.07 3.45
C PHE A 98 -3.16 -4.05 2.47
N SER A 99 -2.36 -4.76 1.68
CA SER A 99 -2.83 -5.82 0.78
C SER A 99 -3.46 -6.99 1.56
N LEU A 100 -2.84 -7.42 2.66
CA LEU A 100 -3.38 -8.44 3.56
C LEU A 100 -4.65 -7.96 4.25
N ALA A 101 -4.66 -6.72 4.74
CA ALA A 101 -5.84 -6.12 5.38
C ALA A 101 -7.03 -6.07 4.42
N ALA A 102 -6.83 -5.66 3.16
CA ALA A 102 -7.84 -5.67 2.13
C ALA A 102 -8.34 -7.08 1.82
N ALA A 103 -7.44 -8.05 1.65
CA ALA A 103 -7.77 -9.44 1.35
C ALA A 103 -8.58 -10.12 2.47
N PHE A 104 -8.16 -9.94 3.73
CA PHE A 104 -8.87 -10.49 4.89
C PHE A 104 -10.22 -9.81 5.11
N SER A 105 -10.31 -8.50 4.87
CA SER A 105 -11.57 -7.76 4.92
C SER A 105 -12.53 -8.26 3.85
N MET A 106 -12.05 -8.46 2.62
CA MET A 106 -12.84 -9.02 1.53
C MET A 106 -13.35 -10.42 1.87
N TYR A 107 -12.51 -11.29 2.44
CA TYR A 107 -12.96 -12.61 2.91
C TYR A 107 -13.97 -12.51 4.05
N GLY A 108 -13.80 -11.56 4.97
CA GLY A 108 -14.76 -11.24 6.02
C GLY A 108 -16.14 -10.87 5.45
N LEU A 109 -16.18 -10.03 4.42
CA LEU A 109 -17.39 -9.66 3.70
C LEU A 109 -17.96 -10.83 2.92
N ALA A 110 -17.15 -11.55 2.14
CA ALA A 110 -17.58 -12.66 1.31
C ALA A 110 -18.26 -13.76 2.13
N ARG A 111 -17.79 -14.03 3.36
CA ARG A 111 -18.44 -14.99 4.27
C ARG A 111 -19.86 -14.61 4.69
N ARG A 112 -20.25 -13.33 4.55
CA ARG A 112 -21.60 -12.83 4.83
C ARG A 112 -22.53 -12.93 3.63
N PHE A 113 -21.99 -12.81 2.41
CA PHE A 113 -22.79 -12.59 1.20
C PHE A 113 -22.69 -13.70 0.14
N THR A 114 -21.79 -14.68 0.27
CA THR A 114 -21.67 -15.79 -0.69
C THR A 114 -21.46 -17.15 -0.03
N ALA A 115 -21.92 -18.20 -0.72
CA ALA A 115 -21.62 -19.59 -0.35
C ALA A 115 -20.13 -19.94 -0.53
N ARG A 116 -19.40 -19.25 -1.42
CA ARG A 116 -18.01 -19.52 -1.82
C ARG A 116 -17.07 -18.34 -1.49
N PRO A 117 -16.82 -18.07 -0.19
CA PRO A 117 -16.08 -16.89 0.24
C PRO A 117 -14.62 -16.86 -0.23
N LEU A 118 -13.94 -18.01 -0.24
CA LEU A 118 -12.55 -18.11 -0.68
C LEU A 118 -12.43 -17.78 -2.18
N THR A 119 -13.29 -18.35 -3.01
CA THR A 119 -13.34 -18.07 -4.46
C THR A 119 -13.59 -16.58 -4.73
N ALA A 120 -14.57 -15.97 -4.04
CA ALA A 120 -14.83 -14.53 -4.19
C ALA A 120 -13.63 -13.67 -3.78
N THR A 121 -12.87 -14.08 -2.76
CA THR A 121 -11.65 -13.38 -2.35
C THR A 121 -10.55 -13.53 -3.39
N PHE A 122 -10.36 -14.71 -3.97
CA PHE A 122 -9.36 -14.91 -5.03
C PHE A 122 -9.72 -14.15 -6.32
N LEU A 123 -11.00 -14.02 -6.65
CA LEU A 123 -11.42 -13.15 -7.74
C LEU A 123 -11.03 -11.69 -7.47
N PHE A 124 -11.22 -11.19 -6.24
CA PHE A 124 -10.78 -9.86 -5.85
C PHE A 124 -9.24 -9.70 -5.97
N LEU A 125 -8.47 -10.68 -5.51
CA LEU A 125 -7.00 -10.64 -5.60
C LEU A 125 -6.46 -10.72 -7.04
N ALA A 126 -7.23 -11.31 -7.96
CA ALA A 126 -6.87 -11.41 -9.37
C ALA A 126 -7.22 -10.15 -10.19
N VAL A 127 -7.90 -9.16 -9.60
CA VAL A 127 -8.23 -7.91 -10.30
C VAL A 127 -6.94 -7.14 -10.61
N PRO A 128 -6.71 -6.69 -11.86
CA PRO A 128 -5.49 -5.96 -12.22
C PRO A 128 -5.22 -4.74 -11.34
N ALA A 129 -6.27 -3.99 -10.96
CA ALA A 129 -6.13 -2.84 -10.07
C ALA A 129 -5.58 -3.24 -8.68
N PHE A 130 -5.93 -4.42 -8.16
CA PHE A 130 -5.35 -4.91 -6.91
C PHE A 130 -3.88 -5.29 -7.10
N VAL A 131 -3.55 -5.95 -8.21
CA VAL A 131 -2.18 -6.42 -8.50
C VAL A 131 -1.22 -5.24 -8.72
N VAL A 132 -1.62 -4.22 -9.48
CA VAL A 132 -0.74 -3.09 -9.85
C VAL A 132 -0.65 -2.04 -8.74
N ASN A 133 -1.74 -1.73 -8.03
CA ASN A 133 -1.75 -0.70 -6.96
C ASN A 133 -1.30 -1.26 -5.60
N GLY A 134 -0.41 -2.26 -5.61
CA GLY A 134 0.15 -2.84 -4.37
C GLY A 134 1.28 -2.06 -3.74
N ASN A 135 1.61 -0.94 -4.35
CA ASN A 135 2.80 -0.15 -4.10
C ASN A 135 2.38 1.15 -3.40
N SER A 136 3.32 2.07 -3.18
CA SER A 136 3.10 3.25 -2.35
C SER A 136 2.18 4.30 -2.98
#